data_AF-A0A523FHK7-F1
#
_entry.id   AF-A0A523FHK7-F1
#
_cell.length_a   1.000
_cell.length_b   1.000
_cell.length_c   1.000
_cell.angle_alpha   90.00
_cell.angle_beta   90.00
_cell.angle_gamma   90.00
#
_symmetry.space_group_name_H-M   'P 1'
#
loop_
_entity.id
_entity.type
_entity.pdbx_description
1 polymer ?
#
loop_
_entity_poly.entity_id
_entity_poly.type
_entity_poly.pdbx_seq_one_letter_code
_entity_poly.pdbx_strand_id
1 'polypeptide(L)'
;MKILKTFLLLPLAAAIIMLSVANRQDVVFSLSPLPYEMEAPQYLLMLGVFAAGLLIGGSAVALSGVKRWRRKRLKSKAAYQAAPESNLLEAVKKQNKFPITLSLKRKQNPTED
;
A
#
# COMPACT_ATOMS: atom_id res chain seq x y z
N MET A 1 -3.17 -3.09 10.44
CA MET A 1 -3.00 -4.52 10.80
C MET A 1 -2.30 -5.29 9.68
N LYS A 2 -0.99 -5.10 9.50
CA LYS A 2 -0.19 -5.82 8.47
C LYS A 2 0.78 -6.85 9.08
N ILE A 3 1.11 -6.70 10.36
CA ILE A 3 2.15 -7.49 11.03
C ILE A 3 1.65 -8.92 11.33
N LEU A 4 0.35 -9.08 11.61
CA LEU A 4 -0.26 -10.39 11.90
C LEU A 4 -0.15 -11.38 10.73
N LYS A 5 -0.25 -10.91 9.48
CA LYS A 5 -0.12 -11.78 8.30
C LYS A 5 1.32 -12.25 8.07
N THR A 6 2.32 -11.46 8.43
CA THR A 6 3.73 -11.83 8.28
C THR A 6 4.16 -12.84 9.34
N PHE A 7 3.62 -12.72 10.56
CA PHE A 7 3.95 -13.63 11.66
C PHE A 7 3.44 -15.05 11.45
N LEU A 8 2.43 -15.24 10.60
CA LEU A 8 1.92 -16.56 10.23
C LEU A 8 2.73 -17.22 9.09
N LEU A 9 3.30 -16.41 8.19
CA LEU A 9 4.01 -16.91 7.02
C LEU A 9 5.37 -17.54 7.37
N LEU A 10 6.09 -16.93 8.29
CA LEU A 10 7.43 -17.37 8.69
C LEU A 10 7.44 -18.77 9.34
N PRO A 11 6.62 -19.06 10.38
CA PRO A 11 6.58 -20.41 10.96
C PRO A 11 6.02 -21.45 9.99
N LEU A 12 5.08 -21.08 9.10
CA LEU A 12 4.56 -21.98 8.08
C LEU A 12 5.67 -22.39 7.09
N ALA A 13 6.47 -21.44 6.61
CA ALA A 13 7.62 -21.73 5.75
C ALA A 13 8.65 -22.62 6.46
N ALA A 14 8.96 -22.34 7.73
CA ALA A 14 9.87 -23.13 8.53
C ALA A 14 9.37 -24.58 8.71
N ALA A 15 8.07 -24.78 8.98
CA ALA A 15 7.46 -26.11 9.11
C ALA A 15 7.55 -26.91 7.81
N ILE A 16 7.32 -26.28 6.66
CA ILE A 16 7.43 -26.91 5.34
C ILE A 16 8.87 -27.32 5.06
N ILE A 17 9.85 -26.46 5.37
CA ILE A 17 11.28 -26.79 5.23
C ILE A 17 11.65 -27.96 6.13
N MET A 18 11.21 -27.95 7.39
CA MET A 18 11.47 -29.05 8.34
C MET A 18 10.87 -30.36 7.86
N LEU A 19 9.62 -30.34 7.37
CA LEU A 19 8.94 -31.51 6.81
C LEU A 19 9.69 -32.04 5.58
N SER A 20 10.16 -31.15 4.72
CA SER A 20 11.01 -31.49 3.57
C SER A 20 12.35 -32.11 3.97
N VAL A 21 13.04 -31.54 4.96
CA VAL A 21 14.35 -32.02 5.42
C VAL A 21 14.24 -33.35 6.17
N ALA A 22 13.16 -33.57 6.92
CA ALA A 22 12.92 -34.81 7.64
C ALA A 22 12.49 -35.95 6.70
N ASN A 23 11.76 -35.64 5.63
CA ASN A 23 11.26 -36.62 4.67
C ASN A 23 12.04 -36.55 3.34
N ARG A 24 13.36 -36.75 3.41
CA ARG A 24 14.24 -36.83 2.22
C ARG A 24 14.15 -38.16 1.46
N GLN A 25 13.23 -39.01 1.87
CA GLN A 25 13.11 -40.37 1.34
C GLN A 25 12.61 -40.26 -0.11
N ASP A 26 13.16 -41.09 -0.98
CA ASP A 26 12.70 -41.19 -2.36
C ASP A 26 11.34 -41.90 -2.35
N VAL A 27 10.35 -41.23 -2.92
CA VAL A 27 8.97 -41.72 -3.00
C VAL A 27 8.58 -41.79 -4.47
N VAL A 28 7.94 -42.90 -4.85
CA VAL A 28 7.39 -43.06 -6.19
C VAL A 28 6.12 -42.23 -6.31
N PHE A 29 6.14 -41.27 -7.22
CA PHE A 29 4.98 -40.45 -7.56
C PHE A 29 4.32 -40.97 -8.83
N SER A 30 3.09 -41.46 -8.71
CA SER A 30 2.26 -41.85 -9.85
C SER A 30 1.21 -40.78 -10.14
N LEU A 31 1.18 -40.31 -11.38
CA LEU A 31 0.26 -39.26 -11.84
C LEU A 31 -1.00 -39.87 -12.45
N SER A 32 -1.85 -40.49 -11.65
CA SER A 32 -3.13 -41.03 -12.15
C SER A 32 -4.04 -39.93 -12.71
N PRO A 33 -4.71 -40.11 -13.88
CA PRO A 33 -4.79 -41.32 -14.72
C PRO A 33 -3.68 -41.46 -15.78
N LEU A 34 -2.69 -40.58 -15.82
CA LEU A 34 -1.57 -40.69 -16.76
C LEU A 34 -0.62 -41.83 -16.32
N PRO A 35 -0.11 -42.67 -17.25
CA PRO A 35 0.84 -43.74 -16.94
C PRO A 35 2.27 -43.18 -16.79
N TYR A 36 2.43 -42.16 -15.95
CA TYR A 36 3.73 -41.55 -15.66
C TYR A 36 4.06 -41.74 -14.19
N GLU A 37 5.18 -42.39 -13.94
CA GLU A 37 5.75 -42.60 -12.63
C GLU A 37 7.13 -41.96 -12.58
N MET A 38 7.38 -41.22 -11.51
CA MET A 38 8.68 -40.61 -11.28
C MET A 38 9.09 -40.81 -9.83
N GLU A 39 10.34 -41.22 -9.65
CA GLU A 39 10.93 -41.31 -8.33
C GLU A 39 11.61 -39.98 -8.03
N ALA A 40 11.15 -39.33 -6.97
CA ALA A 40 11.74 -38.08 -6.54
C ALA A 40 11.74 -38.01 -5.01
N PRO A 41 12.66 -37.26 -4.41
CA PRO A 41 12.57 -36.96 -2.99
C PRO A 41 11.28 -36.21 -2.66
N GLN A 42 10.58 -36.63 -1.61
CA GLN A 42 9.30 -36.01 -1.20
C GLN A 42 9.41 -34.50 -0.93
N TYR A 43 10.61 -34.02 -0.58
CA TYR A 43 10.86 -32.61 -0.34
C TYR A 43 10.65 -31.72 -1.59
N LEU A 44 10.83 -32.25 -2.81
CA LEU A 44 10.62 -31.48 -4.05
C LEU A 44 9.16 -31.08 -4.20
N LEU A 45 8.24 -31.99 -3.87
CA LEU A 45 6.81 -31.77 -4.00
C LEU A 45 6.31 -30.74 -2.98
N MET A 46 6.73 -30.89 -1.73
CA MET A 46 6.41 -29.93 -0.66
C MET A 46 6.95 -28.53 -0.97
N LEU A 47 8.22 -28.43 -1.38
CA LEU A 47 8.81 -27.15 -1.77
C LEU A 47 8.15 -26.59 -3.03
N GLY A 48 7.82 -27.42 -4.01
CA GLY A 48 7.16 -27.02 -5.25
C GLY A 48 5.79 -26.40 -5.00
N VAL A 49 4.95 -27.04 -4.18
CA VAL A 49 3.63 -26.51 -3.80
C VAL A 49 3.77 -25.21 -3.03
N PHE A 50 4.71 -25.13 -2.09
CA PHE A 50 4.96 -23.91 -1.33
C PHE A 50 5.46 -22.77 -2.21
N ALA A 51 6.43 -23.03 -3.08
CA ALA A 51 6.97 -22.06 -4.01
C ALA A 51 5.90 -21.56 -4.97
N ALA A 52 5.05 -22.45 -5.51
CA ALA A 52 3.92 -22.07 -6.35
C ALA A 52 2.94 -21.16 -5.59
N GLY A 53 2.59 -21.50 -4.35
CA GLY A 53 1.76 -20.65 -3.50
C GLY A 53 2.38 -19.27 -3.24
N LEU A 54 3.68 -19.22 -3.00
CA LEU A 54 4.43 -17.98 -2.79
C LEU A 54 4.48 -17.12 -4.05
N LEU A 55 4.68 -17.74 -5.22
CA LEU A 55 4.66 -17.06 -6.50
C LEU A 55 3.27 -16.46 -6.77
N ILE A 56 2.21 -17.25 -6.66
CA ILE A 56 0.84 -16.78 -6.90
C ILE A 56 0.46 -15.65 -5.92
N GLY A 57 0.70 -15.86 -4.63
CA GLY A 57 0.41 -14.87 -3.60
C GLY A 57 1.25 -13.60 -3.75
N GLY A 58 2.54 -13.77 -4.02
CA GLY A 58 3.50 -12.68 -4.27
C GLY A 58 3.13 -11.86 -5.50
N SER A 59 2.79 -12.51 -6.61
CA SER A 59 2.32 -11.87 -7.83
C SER A 59 1.03 -11.08 -7.61
N ALA A 60 0.05 -11.66 -6.91
CA ALA A 60 -1.21 -10.97 -6.59
C ALA A 60 -0.96 -9.70 -5.75
N VAL A 61 -0.08 -9.79 -4.74
CA VAL A 61 0.32 -8.64 -3.92
C VAL A 61 1.05 -7.60 -4.76
N ALA A 62 2.01 -8.01 -5.61
CA ALA A 62 2.76 -7.10 -6.47
C ALA A 62 1.84 -6.32 -7.42
N LEU A 63 0.90 -6.98 -8.09
CA LEU A 63 -0.08 -6.37 -8.97
C LEU A 63 -0.99 -5.38 -8.23
N SER A 64 -1.42 -5.72 -7.00
CA SER A 64 -2.21 -4.81 -6.16
C SER A 64 -1.40 -3.56 -5.74
N GLY A 65 -0.09 -3.74 -5.51
CA GLY A 65 0.86 -2.67 -5.24
C GLY A 65 0.94 -1.68 -6.39
N VAL A 66 1.17 -2.17 -7.63
CA VAL A 66 1.28 -1.31 -8.81
C VAL A 66 0.05 -0.40 -8.99
N LYS A 67 -1.17 -0.94 -8.85
CA LYS A 67 -2.41 -0.14 -8.89
C LYS A 67 -2.44 0.95 -7.80
N ARG A 68 -2.02 0.62 -6.58
CA ARG A 68 -1.99 1.57 -5.45
C ARG A 68 -0.97 2.69 -5.67
N TRP A 69 0.21 2.37 -6.20
CA TRP A 69 1.25 3.36 -6.52
C TRP A 69 0.80 4.32 -7.62
N ARG A 70 0.14 3.81 -8.67
CA ARG A 70 -0.42 4.62 -9.76
C ARG A 70 -1.50 5.59 -9.25
N ARG A 71 -2.40 5.12 -8.38
CA ARG A 71 -3.42 5.95 -7.73
C ARG A 71 -2.83 7.00 -6.79
N LYS A 72 -1.77 6.67 -6.05
CA LYS A 72 -1.06 7.65 -5.21
C LYS A 72 -0.51 8.79 -6.06
N ARG A 73 0.19 8.51 -7.17
CA ARG A 73 0.74 9.55 -8.06
C ARG A 73 -0.35 10.48 -8.62
N LEU A 74 -1.51 9.93 -8.99
CA LEU A 74 -2.65 10.73 -9.46
C LEU A 74 -3.20 11.64 -8.35
N LYS A 75 -3.38 11.12 -7.13
CA LYS A 75 -3.82 11.91 -5.98
C LYS A 75 -2.81 12.96 -5.55
N SER A 76 -1.51 12.68 -5.65
CA SER A 76 -0.44 13.65 -5.35
C SER A 76 -0.47 14.83 -6.31
N LYS A 77 -0.72 14.59 -7.61
CA LYS A 77 -0.87 15.67 -8.60
C LYS A 77 -2.10 16.53 -8.33
N ALA A 78 -3.24 15.90 -8.02
CA ALA A 78 -4.47 16.62 -7.68
C ALA A 78 -4.32 17.45 -6.38
N ALA A 79 -3.63 16.92 -5.37
CA ALA A 79 -3.34 17.65 -4.13
C ALA A 79 -2.41 18.85 -4.35
N TYR A 80 -1.40 18.73 -5.22
CA TYR A 80 -0.53 19.85 -5.59
C TYR A 80 -1.28 20.97 -6.33
N GLN A 81 -2.28 20.62 -7.15
CA GLN A 81 -3.10 21.59 -7.89
C GLN A 81 -4.18 22.24 -7.02
N ALA A 82 -4.65 21.57 -5.97
CA ALA A 82 -5.64 22.12 -5.04
C ALA A 82 -5.02 23.00 -3.90
N ALA A 83 -3.73 22.82 -3.61
CA ALA A 83 -3.00 23.60 -2.61
C ALA A 83 -2.89 25.12 -2.89
N PRO A 84 -2.72 25.62 -4.12
CA PRO A 84 -2.66 27.07 -4.36
C PRO A 84 -3.98 27.77 -4.03
N GLU A 85 -5.12 27.21 -4.42
CA GLU A 85 -6.45 27.81 -4.21
C GLU A 85 -6.80 27.93 -2.71
N SER A 86 -6.55 26.90 -1.90
CA SER A 86 -6.82 26.95 -0.45
C SER A 86 -5.95 27.99 0.26
N ASN A 87 -4.69 28.11 -0.13
CA ASN A 87 -3.74 29.05 0.47
C ASN A 87 -4.11 30.51 0.14
N LEU A 88 -4.64 30.77 -1.06
CA LEU A 88 -5.15 32.08 -1.44
C LEU A 88 -6.42 32.45 -0.67
N LEU A 89 -7.34 31.51 -0.47
CA LEU A 89 -8.54 31.75 0.33
C LEU A 89 -8.21 32.00 1.81
N GLU A 90 -7.23 31.29 2.36
CA GLU A 90 -6.72 31.55 3.72
C GLU A 90 -6.03 32.90 3.84
N ALA A 91 -5.25 33.31 2.82
CA ALA A 91 -4.60 34.63 2.78
C ALA A 91 -5.62 35.78 2.69
N VAL A 92 -6.64 35.66 1.84
CA VAL A 92 -7.73 36.64 1.71
C VAL A 92 -8.53 36.73 3.02
N LYS A 93 -8.84 35.61 3.67
CA LYS A 93 -9.56 35.59 4.95
C LYS A 93 -8.74 36.21 6.09
N LYS A 94 -7.41 36.06 6.07
CA LYS A 94 -6.49 36.70 7.02
C LYS A 94 -6.40 38.21 6.80
N GLN A 95 -6.43 38.67 5.55
CA GLN A 95 -6.43 40.09 5.20
C GLN A 95 -7.74 40.79 5.59
N ASN A 96 -8.88 40.11 5.40
CA ASN A 96 -10.21 40.66 5.72
C ASN A 96 -10.53 40.65 7.24
N LYS A 97 -9.53 40.35 8.09
CA LYS A 97 -9.65 40.38 9.55
C LYS A 97 -9.28 41.75 10.16
N PHE A 98 -8.85 42.71 9.36
CA PHE A 98 -8.68 44.09 9.80
C PHE A 98 -9.99 44.87 9.60
N PRO A 99 -10.70 45.25 10.67
CA PRO A 99 -11.91 46.05 10.53
C PRO A 99 -11.54 47.42 9.96
N ILE A 100 -12.23 47.81 8.88
CA ILE A 100 -12.19 49.17 8.33
C ILE A 100 -12.91 50.09 9.34
N THR A 101 -12.27 50.41 10.46
CA THR A 101 -12.78 51.34 11.48
C THR A 101 -11.86 52.54 11.71
N LEU A 102 -10.91 52.79 10.80
CA LEU A 102 -9.92 53.87 10.95
C LEU A 102 -9.92 54.91 9.83
N SER A 103 -11.08 55.33 9.30
CA SER A 103 -11.10 56.49 8.37
C SER A 103 -12.34 57.38 8.37
N LEU A 104 -13.30 57.26 9.32
CA LEU A 104 -14.44 58.18 9.39
C LEU A 104 -14.34 59.22 10.52
N LYS A 105 -13.14 59.67 10.89
CA LYS A 105 -12.97 60.82 11.78
C LYS A 105 -11.95 61.83 11.28
N ARG A 106 -12.20 62.39 10.09
CA ARG A 106 -11.44 63.54 9.58
C ARG A 106 -12.23 64.52 8.70
N LYS A 107 -13.55 64.57 8.82
CA LYS A 107 -14.33 65.54 8.03
C LYS A 107 -15.65 65.92 8.68
N GLN A 108 -15.58 66.56 9.84
CA GLN A 108 -16.69 67.36 10.38
C GLN A 108 -16.14 68.19 11.56
N ASN A 109 -15.56 69.34 11.23
CA ASN A 109 -15.78 70.54 12.02
C ASN A 109 -15.76 71.70 11.03
N PRO A 110 -16.93 72.22 10.63
CA PRO A 110 -17.00 73.46 9.89
C PRO A 110 -16.66 74.61 10.85
N THR A 111 -15.85 75.53 10.35
CA THR A 111 -15.82 76.94 10.73
C THR A 111 -17.21 77.55 10.65
N GLU A 112 -17.62 78.28 11.69
CA GLU A 112 -18.70 79.31 11.81
C GLU A 112 -18.82 79.57 13.33
N ASP A 113 -18.73 80.75 13.94
CA ASP A 113 -18.46 82.15 13.58
C ASP A 113 -17.82 82.83 14.81
#